data_AF-A0A381QXR6-F1
#
_entry.id   AF-A0A381QXR6-F1
#
_cell.length_a   1.000
_cell.length_b   1.000
_cell.length_c   1.000
_cell.angle_alpha   90.00
_cell.angle_beta   90.00
_cell.angle_gamma   90.00
#
_symmetry.space_group_name_H-M   'P 1'
#
loop_
_entity.id
_entity.type
_entity.pdbx_description
1 polymer ?
#
loop_
_entity_poly.entity_id
_entity_poly.type
_entity_poly.pdbx_seq_one_letter_code
_entity_poly.pdbx_strand_id
1 'polypeptide(L)'
;MKQKGSGSARHSTRKVNIFKGGGVAFGPLPRDHSTKLPKKIRSLGLKLALSSKAKNKELVVLDELPEKETIFKDLRNKIGKFDLENSLIINDFEKENNFTKAARNIKNIDFLKVEGINVYDILRKEKIVITKGSLKNIEERLQ
;
A
#
# COMPACT_ATOMS: atom_id res chain seq x y z
N MET A 1 -52.21 4.18 -14.81
CA MET A 1 -52.15 3.45 -16.09
C MET A 1 -53.31 2.45 -16.10
N LYS A 2 -54.12 2.39 -17.16
CA LYS A 2 -55.20 1.38 -17.25
C LYS A 2 -54.57 0.01 -17.53
N GLN A 3 -55.02 -1.03 -16.81
CA GLN A 3 -54.43 -2.38 -16.88
C GLN A 3 -54.75 -3.11 -18.21
N LYS A 4 -55.86 -2.77 -18.86
CA LYS A 4 -56.30 -3.33 -20.15
C LYS A 4 -56.87 -2.22 -21.05
N GLY A 5 -56.92 -2.47 -22.35
CA GLY A 5 -57.56 -1.58 -23.34
C GLY A 5 -56.70 -0.42 -23.86
N SER A 6 -55.40 -0.41 -23.57
CA SER A 6 -54.47 0.66 -24.01
C SER A 6 -53.62 0.30 -25.24
N GLY A 7 -53.69 -0.94 -25.74
CA GLY A 7 -52.89 -1.43 -26.89
C GLY A 7 -51.37 -1.53 -26.65
N SER A 8 -50.85 -0.95 -25.57
CA SER A 8 -49.44 -0.98 -25.19
C SER A 8 -49.11 -2.15 -24.24
N ALA A 9 -47.81 -2.41 -24.06
CA ALA A 9 -47.32 -3.39 -23.08
C ALA A 9 -47.77 -3.03 -21.66
N ARG A 10 -48.03 -4.07 -20.84
CA ARG A 10 -48.56 -3.89 -19.48
C ARG A 10 -47.49 -3.35 -18.54
N HIS A 11 -47.69 -2.14 -18.03
CA HIS A 11 -46.82 -1.51 -17.03
C HIS A 11 -47.64 -0.83 -15.94
N SER A 12 -47.12 -0.87 -14.71
CA SER A 12 -47.80 -0.28 -13.55
C SER A 12 -47.31 1.14 -13.25
N THR A 13 -45.99 1.39 -13.32
CA THR A 13 -45.36 2.66 -12.98
C THR A 13 -44.26 3.01 -13.98
N ARG A 14 -43.98 4.30 -14.18
CA ARG A 14 -42.87 4.79 -15.01
C ARG A 14 -41.50 4.63 -14.32
N LYS A 15 -41.48 4.35 -13.01
CA LYS A 15 -40.26 4.14 -12.21
C LYS A 15 -39.63 2.75 -12.34
N VAL A 16 -40.22 1.84 -13.13
CA VAL A 16 -39.65 0.50 -13.33
C VAL A 16 -38.31 0.55 -14.07
N ASN A 17 -37.44 -0.40 -13.76
CA ASN A 17 -36.07 -0.49 -14.26
C ASN A 17 -35.91 -0.70 -15.76
N ILE A 18 -36.95 -1.18 -16.43
CA ILE A 18 -36.96 -1.36 -17.90
C ILE A 18 -37.06 -0.03 -18.66
N PHE A 19 -37.46 1.06 -18.01
CA PHE A 19 -37.58 2.37 -18.65
C PHE A 19 -36.36 3.25 -18.40
N LYS A 20 -36.02 4.08 -19.39
CA LYS A 20 -35.02 5.15 -19.25
C LYS A 20 -35.51 6.15 -18.18
N GLY A 21 -34.70 6.41 -17.15
CA GLY A 21 -35.06 7.23 -16.00
C GLY A 21 -35.86 6.51 -14.90
N GLY A 22 -36.07 5.19 -15.05
CA GLY A 22 -36.55 4.33 -13.97
C GLY A 22 -35.46 3.96 -12.97
N GLY A 23 -35.82 3.25 -11.89
CA GLY A 23 -34.86 2.78 -10.89
C GLY A 23 -33.95 1.67 -11.39
N VAL A 24 -32.86 1.37 -10.69
CA VAL A 24 -31.98 0.23 -10.99
C VAL A 24 -32.28 -0.91 -10.02
N ALA A 25 -32.62 -2.10 -10.52
CA ALA A 25 -33.07 -3.22 -9.67
C ALA A 25 -31.99 -3.74 -8.70
N PHE A 26 -30.76 -3.88 -9.17
CA PHE A 26 -29.60 -4.27 -8.35
C PHE A 26 -28.44 -3.32 -8.63
N GLY A 27 -28.59 -2.07 -8.20
CA GLY A 27 -27.52 -1.08 -8.29
C GLY A 27 -26.32 -1.45 -7.40
N PRO A 28 -25.14 -0.89 -7.67
CA PRO A 28 -23.99 -1.08 -6.80
C PRO A 28 -24.30 -0.52 -5.41
N LEU A 29 -24.23 -1.38 -4.39
CA LEU A 29 -24.28 -0.97 -2.99
C LEU A 29 -22.85 -0.81 -2.47
N PRO A 30 -22.55 0.25 -1.69
CA PRO A 30 -21.27 0.35 -1.01
C PRO A 30 -21.15 -0.83 -0.05
N ARG A 31 -20.13 -1.67 -0.25
CA ARG A 31 -19.82 -2.79 0.63
C ARG A 31 -18.33 -2.81 0.93
N ASP A 32 -17.98 -3.25 2.14
CA ASP A 32 -16.61 -3.54 2.49
C ASP A 32 -16.20 -4.89 1.91
N HIS A 33 -15.02 -4.93 1.29
CA HIS A 33 -14.41 -6.11 0.70
C HIS A 33 -13.25 -6.64 1.56
N SER A 34 -13.03 -6.09 2.75
CA SER A 34 -11.95 -6.50 3.64
C SER A 34 -12.11 -7.96 4.07
N THR A 35 -11.01 -8.71 4.01
CA THR A 35 -10.96 -10.11 4.44
C THR A 35 -10.07 -10.23 5.67
N LYS A 36 -10.59 -10.83 6.75
CA LYS A 36 -9.84 -11.03 7.99
C LYS A 36 -8.94 -12.26 7.91
N LEU A 37 -7.64 -12.07 8.15
CA LEU A 37 -6.67 -13.16 8.28
C LEU A 37 -6.26 -13.39 9.75
N PRO A 38 -6.04 -14.65 10.18
CA PRO A 38 -5.42 -14.96 11.46
C PRO A 38 -4.05 -14.26 11.64
N LYS A 39 -3.71 -13.90 12.88
CA LYS A 39 -2.44 -13.21 13.19
C LYS A 39 -1.22 -14.04 12.75
N LYS A 40 -1.25 -15.36 12.97
CA LYS A 40 -0.17 -16.29 12.59
C LYS A 40 0.10 -16.33 11.07
N ILE A 41 -0.95 -16.24 10.26
CA ILE A 41 -0.82 -16.23 8.79
C ILE A 41 -0.21 -14.90 8.33
N ARG A 42 -0.61 -13.78 8.96
CA ARG A 42 -0.03 -12.47 8.67
C ARG A 42 1.45 -12.37 9.01
N SER A 43 1.86 -12.89 10.18
CA SER A 43 3.28 -12.92 10.55
C SER A 43 4.09 -13.84 9.63
N LEU A 44 3.54 -15.00 9.25
CA LEU A 44 4.17 -15.90 8.28
C LEU A 44 4.36 -15.23 6.92
N GLY A 45 3.36 -14.51 6.43
CA GLY A 45 3.44 -13.78 5.16
C GLY A 45 4.54 -12.72 5.16
N LEU A 46 4.71 -11.99 6.26
CA LEU A 46 5.82 -11.03 6.42
C LEU A 46 7.19 -11.71 6.41
N LYS A 47 7.35 -12.82 7.15
CA LYS A 47 8.59 -13.62 7.16
C LYS A 47 8.95 -14.10 5.75
N LEU A 48 7.97 -14.61 5.01
CA LEU A 48 8.18 -15.11 3.66
C LEU A 48 8.59 -13.99 2.70
N ALA A 49 7.91 -12.84 2.77
CA ALA A 49 8.21 -11.71 1.91
C ALA A 49 9.63 -11.16 2.15
N LEU A 50 10.02 -10.99 3.42
CA LEU A 50 11.37 -10.58 3.79
C LEU A 50 12.42 -11.61 3.37
N SER A 51 12.14 -12.91 3.57
CA SER A 51 13.04 -14.00 3.15
C SER A 51 13.23 -14.03 1.64
N SER A 52 12.17 -13.81 0.86
CA SER A 52 12.24 -13.74 -0.61
C SER A 52 13.14 -12.57 -1.07
N LYS A 53 12.98 -11.39 -0.44
CA LYS A 53 13.81 -10.21 -0.76
C LYS A 53 15.27 -10.42 -0.39
N ALA A 54 15.54 -11.06 0.76
CA ALA A 54 16.90 -11.43 1.15
C ALA A 54 17.52 -12.43 0.17
N LYS A 55 16.77 -13.46 -0.25
CA LYS A 55 17.23 -14.46 -1.23
C LYS A 55 17.60 -13.85 -2.58
N ASN A 56 16.85 -12.84 -3.02
CA ASN A 56 17.12 -12.13 -4.27
C ASN A 56 18.19 -11.04 -4.15
N LYS A 57 18.82 -10.84 -2.97
CA LYS A 57 19.76 -9.75 -2.69
C LYS A 57 19.15 -8.35 -2.89
N GLU A 58 17.85 -8.24 -2.71
CA GLU A 58 17.07 -7.00 -2.82
C GLU A 58 16.93 -6.28 -1.47
N LEU A 59 17.40 -6.90 -0.38
CA LEU A 59 17.39 -6.35 0.97
C LEU A 59 18.75 -5.70 1.28
N VAL A 60 18.73 -4.40 1.57
CA VAL A 60 19.89 -3.59 1.93
C VAL A 60 19.74 -3.15 3.40
N VAL A 61 20.77 -3.40 4.20
CA VAL A 61 20.82 -2.96 5.60
C VAL A 61 21.75 -1.77 5.71
N LEU A 62 21.28 -0.69 6.33
CA LEU A 62 22.08 0.49 6.66
C LEU A 62 22.23 0.58 8.18
N ASP A 63 23.37 1.07 8.67
CA ASP A 63 23.53 1.32 10.11
C ASP A 63 22.59 2.45 10.55
N GLU A 64 22.70 3.62 9.91
CA GLU A 64 21.88 4.80 10.22
C GLU A 64 21.51 5.59 8.96
N LEU A 65 20.39 6.31 9.02
CA LEU A 65 19.99 7.26 7.98
C LEU A 65 20.61 8.63 8.26
N PRO A 66 21.11 9.35 7.24
CA PRO A 66 21.71 10.65 7.45
C PRO A 66 20.69 11.68 7.94
N GLU A 67 20.93 12.29 9.11
CA GLU A 67 20.08 13.33 9.69
C GLU A 67 20.35 14.74 9.17
N LYS A 68 21.51 14.97 8.52
CA LYS A 68 21.84 16.28 7.97
C LYS A 68 20.82 16.72 6.91
N GLU A 69 20.55 18.02 6.88
CA GLU A 69 19.66 18.70 5.94
C GLU A 69 19.84 18.16 4.52
N THR A 70 19.02 17.18 4.15
CA THR A 70 19.17 16.53 2.85
C THR A 70 18.27 17.26 1.89
N ILE A 71 18.87 18.07 1.02
CA ILE A 71 18.17 18.70 -0.08
C ILE A 71 17.71 17.59 -1.05
N PHE A 72 16.47 17.68 -1.54
CA PHE A 72 15.86 16.70 -2.44
C PHE A 72 16.77 16.28 -3.61
N LYS A 73 17.48 17.26 -4.20
CA LYS A 73 18.41 17.04 -5.33
C LYS A 73 19.54 16.07 -4.96
N ASP A 74 20.10 16.23 -3.76
CA ASP A 74 21.21 15.39 -3.30
C ASP A 74 20.74 13.97 -2.98
N LEU A 75 19.55 13.84 -2.39
CA LEU A 75 18.94 12.55 -2.13
C LEU A 75 18.69 11.79 -3.44
N ARG A 76 18.11 12.45 -4.44
CA ARG A 76 17.84 11.88 -5.76
C ARG A 76 19.13 11.41 -6.46
N ASN A 77 20.19 12.21 -6.39
CA ASN A 77 21.49 11.83 -6.94
C ASN A 77 22.09 10.61 -6.23
N LYS A 78 21.98 10.53 -4.90
CA LYS A 78 22.45 9.37 -4.12
C LYS A 78 21.65 8.11 -4.49
N ILE A 79 20.32 8.22 -4.52
CA ILE A 79 19.42 7.11 -4.87
C ILE A 79 19.74 6.55 -6.27
N GLY A 80 19.94 7.42 -7.26
CA GLY A 80 20.30 6.98 -8.62
C GLY A 80 21.65 6.26 -8.67
N LYS A 81 22.63 6.69 -7.86
CA LYS A 81 23.94 6.02 -7.76
C LYS A 81 23.86 4.62 -7.13
N PHE A 82 22.95 4.43 -6.18
CA PHE A 82 22.73 3.15 -5.50
C PHE A 82 21.68 2.28 -6.18
N ASP A 83 21.16 2.69 -7.34
CA ASP A 83 20.13 1.98 -8.08
C ASP A 83 18.89 1.69 -7.21
N LEU A 84 18.52 2.67 -6.38
CA LEU A 84 17.41 2.59 -5.40
C LEU A 84 16.11 3.22 -5.94
N GLU A 85 15.95 3.29 -7.26
CA GLU A 85 14.85 4.02 -7.91
C GLU A 85 13.45 3.54 -7.50
N ASN A 86 13.32 2.23 -7.23
CA ASN A 86 12.08 1.62 -6.72
C ASN A 86 12.35 0.91 -5.39
N SER A 87 12.29 1.67 -4.30
CA SER A 87 12.69 1.18 -2.98
C SER A 87 11.70 1.50 -1.86
N LEU A 88 11.62 0.58 -0.90
CA LEU A 88 10.95 0.79 0.37
C LEU A 88 11.98 1.10 1.45
N ILE A 89 11.87 2.23 2.13
CA ILE A 89 12.75 2.57 3.25
C ILE A 89 11.98 2.35 4.55
N ILE A 90 12.48 1.44 5.39
CA ILE A 90 11.91 1.12 6.69
C ILE A 90 12.83 1.71 7.77
N ASN A 91 12.31 2.67 8.52
CA ASN A 91 13.00 3.19 9.69
C ASN A 91 12.05 3.49 10.85
N ASP A 92 12.51 3.27 12.07
CA ASP A 92 11.80 3.60 13.29
C ASP A 92 12.13 5.03 13.73
N PHE A 93 11.44 6.01 13.16
CA PHE A 93 11.59 7.41 13.54
C PHE A 93 10.55 7.81 14.60
N GLU A 94 11.01 8.39 15.71
CA GLU A 94 10.14 9.07 16.68
C GLU A 94 9.54 10.37 16.10
N LYS A 95 10.31 11.11 15.30
CA LYS A 95 9.89 12.38 14.64
C LYS A 95 10.14 12.34 13.13
N GLU A 96 9.31 13.05 12.36
CA GLU A 96 9.52 13.19 10.91
C GLU A 96 10.78 14.03 10.60
N ASN A 97 11.86 13.34 10.25
CA ASN A 97 13.13 13.98 9.89
C ASN A 97 13.07 14.60 8.48
N ASN A 98 13.90 15.62 8.22
CA ASN A 98 14.01 16.27 6.91
C ASN A 98 14.28 15.28 5.76
N PHE A 99 15.00 14.20 6.05
CA PHE A 99 15.21 13.08 5.14
C PHE A 99 13.90 12.44 4.65
N THR A 100 12.98 12.13 5.57
CA THR A 100 11.67 11.53 5.21
C THR A 100 10.83 12.46 4.35
N LYS A 101 10.87 13.77 4.64
CA LYS A 101 10.18 14.80 3.85
C LYS A 101 10.73 14.91 2.44
N ALA A 102 12.05 14.96 2.30
CA ALA A 102 12.71 15.00 1.01
C ALA A 102 12.41 13.73 0.19
N ALA A 103 12.42 12.58 0.83
CA ALA A 103 12.30 11.31 0.15
C ALA A 103 10.85 10.98 -0.28
N ARG A 104 9.83 11.43 0.46
CA ARG A 104 8.41 11.37 0.03
C ARG A 104 8.14 12.08 -1.30
N ASN A 105 8.96 13.08 -1.65
CA ASN A 105 8.81 13.80 -2.91
C ASN A 105 9.39 13.01 -4.11
N ILE A 106 10.14 11.92 -3.86
CA ILE A 106 10.67 11.07 -4.93
C ILE A 106 9.63 10.01 -5.30
N LYS A 107 9.24 10.01 -6.57
CA LYS A 107 8.35 9.00 -7.13
C LYS A 107 8.99 7.61 -6.98
N ASN A 108 8.17 6.63 -6.63
CA ASN A 108 8.54 5.21 -6.43
C ASN A 108 9.36 4.90 -5.16
N ILE A 109 9.60 5.88 -4.29
CA ILE A 109 10.17 5.62 -2.96
C ILE A 109 9.12 5.82 -1.89
N ASP A 110 8.89 4.76 -1.11
CA ASP A 110 7.95 4.80 0.00
C ASP A 110 8.70 4.70 1.32
N PHE A 111 8.14 5.34 2.35
CA PHE A 111 8.67 5.30 3.71
C PHE A 111 7.64 4.70 4.65
N LEU A 112 8.07 3.72 5.43
CA LEU A 112 7.24 3.11 6.47
C LEU A 112 7.98 3.08 7.79
N LYS A 113 7.22 3.27 8.87
CA LYS A 113 7.65 2.90 10.22
C LYS A 113 7.59 1.38 10.38
N VAL A 114 8.34 0.85 11.34
CA VAL A 114 8.32 -0.59 11.68
C VAL A 114 6.90 -1.06 12.02
N GLU A 115 6.10 -0.21 12.67
CA GLU A 115 4.71 -0.50 13.01
C GLU A 115 3.80 -0.75 11.79
N GLY A 116 4.03 0.01 10.72
CA GLY A 116 3.23 0.00 9.49
C GLY A 116 3.65 -1.04 8.45
N ILE A 117 4.61 -1.91 8.77
CA ILE A 117 5.14 -2.90 7.83
C ILE A 117 4.03 -3.85 7.36
N ASN A 118 3.91 -4.01 6.05
CA ASN A 118 2.91 -4.88 5.43
C ASN A 118 3.51 -5.67 4.27
N VAL A 119 2.87 -6.79 3.92
CA VAL A 119 3.36 -7.70 2.87
C VAL A 119 3.28 -7.05 1.48
N TYR A 120 2.26 -6.22 1.25
CA TYR A 120 2.00 -5.62 -0.05
C TYR A 120 3.11 -4.64 -0.47
N ASP A 121 3.48 -3.72 0.40
CA ASP A 121 4.50 -2.70 0.13
C ASP A 121 5.89 -3.33 -0.02
N ILE A 122 6.18 -4.38 0.77
CA ILE A 122 7.41 -5.18 0.63
C ILE A 122 7.51 -5.81 -0.76
N LEU A 123 6.43 -6.41 -1.26
CA LEU A 123 6.44 -7.09 -2.56
C LEU A 123 6.35 -6.13 -3.75
N ARG A 124 5.67 -4.99 -3.58
CA ARG A 124 5.48 -3.99 -4.63
C ARG A 124 6.77 -3.29 -5.03
N LYS A 125 7.67 -3.08 -4.07
CA LYS A 125 8.97 -2.43 -4.30
C LYS A 125 10.01 -3.43 -4.73
N GLU A 126 10.98 -3.00 -5.53
CA GLU A 126 12.08 -3.86 -5.96
C GLU A 126 13.06 -4.06 -4.82
N LYS A 127 13.57 -2.97 -4.24
CA LYS A 127 14.55 -3.03 -3.15
C LYS A 127 13.95 -2.60 -1.82
N ILE A 128 14.50 -3.12 -0.73
CA ILE A 128 14.11 -2.73 0.63
C ILE A 128 15.35 -2.28 1.37
N VAL A 129 15.26 -1.11 1.99
CA VAL A 129 16.33 -0.53 2.80
C VAL A 129 15.84 -0.50 4.25
N ILE A 130 16.54 -1.20 5.13
CA ILE A 130 16.19 -1.31 6.55
C ILE A 130 17.35 -0.77 7.38
N THR A 131 17.07 0.05 8.39
CA THR A 131 18.10 0.45 9.35
C THR A 131 18.34 -0.65 10.39
N LYS A 132 19.55 -0.72 10.93
CA LYS A 132 19.92 -1.76 11.92
C LYS A 132 19.05 -1.73 13.17
N GLY A 133 18.68 -0.54 13.65
CA GLY A 133 17.73 -0.39 14.76
C GLY A 133 16.36 -0.96 14.42
N SER A 134 15.86 -0.68 13.22
CA SER A 134 14.57 -1.19 12.75
C SER A 134 14.56 -2.70 12.53
N LEU A 135 15.69 -3.27 12.11
CA LEU A 135 15.81 -4.71 11.91
C LEU A 135 15.58 -5.48 13.22
N LYS A 136 16.13 -4.98 14.33
CA LYS A 136 15.93 -5.57 15.66
C LYS A 136 14.46 -5.53 16.08
N ASN A 137 13.79 -4.39 15.88
CA ASN A 137 12.38 -4.22 16.23
C ASN A 137 11.47 -5.12 15.37
N ILE A 138 11.83 -5.33 14.09
CA ILE A 138 11.13 -6.27 13.22
C ILE A 138 11.32 -7.72 13.70
N GLU A 139 12.52 -8.09 14.12
CA GLU A 139 12.82 -9.42 14.65
C GLU A 139 12.02 -9.72 15.91
N GLU A 140 12.01 -8.81 16.89
CA GLU A 140 11.23 -8.92 18.13
C GLU A 140 9.72 -9.05 17.86
N ARG A 141 9.20 -8.37 16.83
CA ARG A 141 7.79 -8.45 16.44
C ARG A 141 7.41 -9.77 15.76
N LEU A 142 8.39 -10.43 15.15
CA LEU A 142 8.18 -11.66 14.37
C LEU A 142 8.51 -12.94 15.15
N GLN A 143 9.18 -12.84 16.30
CA GLN A 143 9.28 -13.92 17.28
C GLN A 143 7.91 -14.26 17.87
#